data_AF-A0A6A7C326-F1
#
_entry.id   AF-A0A6A7C326-F1
#
_cell.length_a   1.000
_cell.length_b   1.000
_cell.length_c   1.000
_cell.angle_alpha   90.00
_cell.angle_beta   90.00
_cell.angle_gamma   90.00
#
_symmetry.space_group_name_H-M   'P 1'
#
loop_
_entity.id
_entity.type
_entity.pdbx_description
1 polymer ?
#
loop_
_entity_poly.entity_id
_entity_poly.type
_entity_poly.pdbx_seq_one_letter_code
_entity_poly.pdbx_strand_id
1 'polypeptide(L)' 'LTPSELKLYNGSSTTLPIYLALNKTIYDVSSNRDTYGPGGPYGFFAGRDASRAFVTGCFESDL' A
#
# COMPACT_ATOMS: atom_id res chain seq x y z
N LEU A 1 -9.07 -0.37 9.59
CA LEU A 1 -9.48 -1.07 8.35
C LEU A 1 -9.10 -2.53 8.48
N THR A 2 -10.00 -3.43 8.09
CA THR A 2 -9.67 -4.84 7.86
C THR A 2 -8.80 -4.97 6.61
N PRO A 3 -8.07 -6.09 6.43
CA PRO A 3 -7.30 -6.32 5.21
C PRO A 3 -8.14 -6.22 3.92
N SER A 4 -9.40 -6.64 3.96
CA SER A 4 -10.31 -6.56 2.82
C SER A 4 -10.71 -5.13 2.49
N GLU A 5 -10.96 -4.29 3.49
CA GLU A 5 -11.27 -2.87 3.31
C GLU A 5 -10.04 -2.09 2.81
N LEU A 6 -8.84 -2.43 3.30
CA LEU A 6 -7.60 -1.76 2.91
C LEU A 6 -7.33 -1.86 1.40
N LYS A 7 -7.71 -2.97 0.75
CA LYS A 7 -7.54 -3.19 -0.70
C LYS A 7 -8.20 -2.12 -1.57
N LEU A 8 -9.23 -1.43 -1.07
CA LEU A 8 -9.91 -0.35 -1.79
C LEU A 8 -9.03 0.90 -1.95
N TYR A 9 -8.03 1.06 -1.10
CA TYR A 9 -7.15 2.24 -1.02
C TYR A 9 -5.80 2.00 -1.71
N ASN A 10 -5.81 1.30 -2.84
CA ASN A 10 -4.62 0.94 -3.62
C ASN A 10 -4.20 2.01 -4.66
N GLY A 11 -4.87 3.16 -4.68
CA GLY A 11 -4.59 4.25 -5.61
C GLY A 11 -5.17 4.11 -7.02
N SER A 12 -5.91 3.03 -7.32
CA SER A 12 -6.64 2.87 -8.59
C SER A 12 -7.70 3.95 -8.82
N SER A 13 -8.33 4.43 -7.75
CA SER A 13 -9.23 5.57 -7.79
C SER A 13 -8.50 6.86 -7.39
N THR A 14 -8.74 7.94 -8.13
CA THR A 14 -8.30 9.28 -7.77
C THR A 14 -9.15 9.93 -6.68
N THR A 15 -10.36 9.40 -6.43
CA THR A 15 -11.28 9.90 -5.40
C THR A 15 -11.01 9.33 -4.01
N LEU A 16 -10.23 8.25 -3.93
CA LEU A 16 -9.85 7.61 -2.68
C LEU A 16 -8.39 7.90 -2.34
N PRO A 17 -8.04 8.07 -1.06
CA PRO A 17 -6.64 8.15 -0.64
C PRO A 17 -5.91 6.82 -0.89
N ILE A 18 -4.58 6.87 -0.84
CA ILE A 18 -3.70 5.70 -0.95
C ILE A 18 -3.23 5.34 0.45
N TYR A 19 -3.53 4.12 0.87
CA TYR A 19 -3.12 3.60 2.17
C TYR A 19 -2.23 2.37 2.01
N LEU A 20 -1.32 2.20 2.96
CA LEU A 20 -0.62 0.95 3.19
C LEU A 20 -0.54 0.72 4.70
N ALA A 21 -0.38 -0.53 5.11
CA ALA A 21 -0.18 -0.86 6.52
C ALA A 21 1.24 -1.38 6.77
N LEU A 22 1.83 -0.93 7.89
CA LEU A 22 3.06 -1.47 8.46
C LEU A 22 2.84 -1.73 9.94
N ASN A 23 3.13 -2.95 10.36
CA ASN A 23 2.87 -3.50 11.67
C ASN A 23 1.47 -3.14 12.19
N LYS A 24 0.43 -3.41 11.36
CA LYS A 24 -0.98 -3.07 11.62
C LYS A 24 -1.31 -1.58 11.77
N THR A 25 -0.34 -0.69 11.60
CA THR A 25 -0.55 0.76 11.57
C THR A 25 -0.78 1.18 10.12
N ILE A 26 -1.83 1.97 9.90
CA ILE A 26 -2.19 2.47 8.56
C ILE A 26 -1.52 3.81 8.33
N TYR A 27 -0.86 3.95 7.19
CA TYR A 27 -0.21 5.18 6.75
C TYR A 27 -0.92 5.74 5.54
N ASP A 28 -1.20 7.03 5.58
CA ASP A 28 -1.66 7.80 4.42
C ASP A 28 -0.46 8.25 3.59
N VAL A 29 -0.37 7.72 2.37
CA VAL A 29 0.69 8.04 1.41
C VAL A 29 0.15 8.77 0.17
N SER A 30 -1.05 9.32 0.27
CA SER A 30 -1.74 10.01 -0.84
C SER A 30 -1.00 11.23 -1.36
N SER A 31 -0.13 11.83 -0.56
CA SER A 31 0.68 12.98 -0.96
C SER A 31 1.74 12.64 -2.01
N ASN A 32 2.08 11.36 -2.21
CA ASN A 32 3.08 10.90 -3.17
C ASN A 32 2.54 9.77 -4.07
N ARG A 33 1.52 10.12 -4.87
CA ARG A 33 0.88 9.18 -5.80
C ARG A 33 1.83 8.65 -6.89
N ASP A 34 2.85 9.40 -7.28
CA ASP A 34 3.81 8.94 -8.28
C ASP A 34 4.65 7.76 -7.76
N THR A 35 4.83 7.67 -6.43
CA THR A 35 5.57 6.58 -5.79
C THR A 35 4.67 5.40 -5.43
N TYR A 36 3.52 5.67 -4.82
CA TYR A 36 2.64 4.64 -4.23
C TYR A 36 1.36 4.36 -5.03
N GLY A 37 1.09 5.14 -6.09
CA GLY A 37 -0.03 4.92 -6.98
C GLY A 37 0.27 3.91 -8.09
N PRO A 38 -0.72 3.63 -8.95
CA PRO A 38 -0.56 2.72 -10.08
C PRO A 38 0.62 3.14 -10.99
N GLY A 39 1.54 2.21 -11.26
CA GLY A 39 2.74 2.47 -12.07
C GLY A 39 3.92 3.07 -11.30
N GLY A 40 3.73 3.47 -10.04
CA GLY A 40 4.81 3.93 -9.18
C GLY A 40 5.71 2.79 -8.70
N PRO A 41 6.99 3.07 -8.39
CA PRO A 41 7.96 2.05 -7.97
C PRO A 41 7.57 1.32 -6.68
N TYR A 42 6.69 1.88 -5.85
CA TYR A 42 6.19 1.26 -4.61
C TYR A 42 4.67 1.07 -4.62
N GLY A 43 4.03 1.17 -5.79
CA GLY A 43 2.58 0.99 -5.91
C GLY A 43 2.08 -0.39 -5.48
N PHE A 44 2.94 -1.40 -5.50
CA PHE A 44 2.61 -2.75 -5.07
C PHE A 44 2.34 -2.88 -3.55
N PHE A 45 2.77 -1.90 -2.74
CA PHE A 45 2.46 -1.85 -1.30
C PHE A 45 1.07 -1.27 -1.02
N ALA A 46 0.48 -0.55 -1.97
CA ALA A 46 -0.78 0.15 -1.76
C ALA A 46 -1.95 -0.84 -1.58
N GLY A 47 -2.79 -0.55 -0.60
CA GLY A 47 -3.95 -1.33 -0.23
C GLY A 47 -3.63 -2.65 0.48
N ARG A 48 -2.42 -2.83 1.04
CA ARG A 48 -1.98 -4.06 1.70
C ARG A 48 -1.25 -3.81 3.01
N ASP A 49 -1.15 -4.86 3.82
CA ASP A 49 -0.19 -4.89 4.92
C ASP A 49 1.17 -5.34 4.38
N ALA A 50 2.06 -4.36 4.23
CA ALA A 50 3.39 -4.53 3.66
C ALA A 50 4.44 -4.99 4.69
N SER A 51 4.04 -5.23 5.94
CA SER A 51 4.98 -5.49 7.05
C SER A 51 6.03 -6.55 6.74
N ARG A 52 5.61 -7.70 6.20
CA ARG A 52 6.52 -8.82 5.96
C ARG A 52 7.51 -8.47 4.86
N ALA A 53 7.02 -8.05 3.71
CA ALA A 53 7.81 -7.59 2.58
C ALA A 53 8.78 -6.45 2.96
N PHE A 54 8.36 -5.51 3.80
CA PHE A 54 9.21 -4.40 4.25
C PHE A 54 10.36 -4.87 5.15
N VAL A 55 10.13 -5.88 5.99
CA VAL A 55 11.16 -6.45 6.88
C VAL A 55 12.12 -7.38 6.14
N THR A 56 11.60 -8.20 5.22
CA THR A 56 12.41 -9.21 4.52
C THR A 56 13.13 -8.66 3.29
N GLY A 57 12.62 -7.57 2.71
CA GLY A 57 13.06 -7.08 1.40
C GLY A 57 12.59 -7.94 0.22
N CYS A 58 11.80 -8.99 0.46
CA CYS A 58 11.29 -9.89 -0.58
C CYS A 58 9.89 -9.47 -1.03
N PHE A 59 9.83 -8.54 -1.98
CA PHE A 59 8.55 -7.92 -2.38
C PHE A 59 7.65 -8.82 -3.25
N GLU A 60 8.18 -9.88 -3.87
CA GLU A 60 7.35 -10.79 -4.68
C GLU A 60 6.59 -11.82 -3.83
N SER A 61 7.25 -12.40 -2.82
CA SER A 61 6.71 -13.52 -2.05
C SER A 61 6.00 -13.12 -0.76
N ASP A 62 6.22 -11.89 -0.28
CA ASP A 62 5.79 -11.45 1.05
C ASP A 62 4.72 -10.35 1.06
N LEU A 63 4.06 -10.11 -0.08
CA LEU A 63 2.97 -9.14 -0.28
C LEU A 63 1.58 -9.76 -0.46
#